data_AF-A0A0D2MW16-F1
#
_entry.id   AF-A0A0D2MW16-F1
#
_cell.length_a   1.000
_cell.length_b   1.000
_cell.length_c   1.000
_cell.angle_alpha   90.00
_cell.angle_beta   90.00
_cell.angle_gamma   90.00
#
_symmetry.space_group_name_H-M   'P 1'
#
loop_
_entity.id
_entity.type
_entity.pdbx_description
1 polymer ?
#
loop_
_entity_poly.entity_id
_entity_poly.type
_entity_poly.pdbx_seq_one_letter_code
_entity_poly.pdbx_strand_id
1 'polypeptide(L)'
;MAERGVALKEEPLPSLLRALPPAPSPKHAKRPWHDAGGGGVGEGSPEVLSLQRRLMAVVSGDPKLQALAADAFRSFLRAYAVHPSHLKPIFRVKALHLGHVAASFALQEQPSALGGSGASKERKRRKAEARFEEAARGKKKMRASARAAAAGGR
;
A
#
# COMPACT_ATOMS: atom_id res chain seq x y z
N MET A 1 -36.76 -4.68 -16.11
CA MET A 1 -35.38 -4.76 -16.64
C MET A 1 -34.96 -3.34 -16.97
N ALA A 2 -34.14 -2.68 -16.14
CA ALA A 2 -33.73 -1.30 -16.36
C ALA A 2 -32.27 -1.26 -16.84
N GLU A 3 -32.07 -1.00 -18.12
CA GLU A 3 -30.76 -0.68 -18.69
C GLU A 3 -30.32 0.69 -18.17
N ARG A 4 -29.48 0.72 -17.13
CA ARG A 4 -28.81 1.95 -16.72
C ARG A 4 -27.62 2.19 -17.64
N GLY A 5 -27.86 2.92 -18.74
CA GLY A 5 -26.82 3.40 -19.63
C GLY A 5 -25.89 4.37 -18.88
N VAL A 6 -24.67 3.92 -18.57
CA VAL A 6 -23.60 4.80 -18.06
C VAL A 6 -22.94 5.43 -19.27
N ALA A 7 -23.28 6.68 -19.59
CA ALA A 7 -22.58 7.46 -20.61
C ALA A 7 -21.23 7.94 -20.03
N LEU A 8 -20.13 7.55 -20.67
CA LEU A 8 -18.80 8.03 -20.31
C LEU A 8 -18.61 9.44 -20.91
N LYS A 9 -18.34 10.42 -20.05
CA LYS A 9 -18.02 11.79 -20.46
C LYS A 9 -16.53 12.04 -20.21
N GLU A 10 -15.84 12.58 -21.20
CA GLU A 10 -14.45 13.02 -21.04
C GLU A 10 -14.42 14.26 -20.14
N GLU A 11 -13.72 14.15 -19.00
CA GLU A 11 -13.45 15.27 -18.10
C GLU A 11 -11.99 15.73 -18.31
N PRO A 12 -11.76 16.99 -18.72
CA PRO A 12 -10.43 17.47 -19.01
C PRO A 12 -9.61 17.64 -17.72
N LEU A 13 -8.29 17.45 -17.82
CA LEU A 13 -7.38 17.49 -16.67
C LEU A 13 -7.50 18.76 -15.81
N PRO A 14 -7.63 19.98 -16.40
CA PRO A 14 -7.83 21.20 -15.63
C PRO A 14 -9.06 21.18 -14.71
N SER A 15 -10.17 20.56 -15.15
CA SER A 15 -11.39 20.43 -14.34
C SER A 15 -11.16 19.50 -13.15
N LEU A 16 -10.47 18.39 -13.36
CA LEU A 16 -10.12 17.43 -12.30
C LEU A 16 -9.19 18.04 -11.26
N LEU A 17 -8.24 18.87 -11.70
CA LEU A 17 -7.31 19.58 -10.80
C LEU A 17 -8.02 20.54 -9.84
N ARG A 18 -9.21 21.04 -10.19
CA ARG A 18 -10.05 21.88 -9.31
C ARG A 18 -10.74 21.07 -8.21
N ALA A 19 -11.06 19.81 -8.48
CA ALA A 19 -11.72 18.93 -7.52
C ALA A 19 -10.75 18.39 -6.45
N LEU A 20 -9.45 18.32 -6.76
CA LEU A 20 -8.43 17.88 -5.82
C LEU A 20 -8.06 18.98 -4.82
N PRO A 21 -7.85 18.63 -3.52
CA PRO A 21 -7.44 19.60 -2.53
C PRO A 21 -6.12 20.28 -2.96
N PRO A 22 -5.97 21.59 -2.67
CA PRO A 22 -4.72 22.28 -2.95
C PRO A 22 -3.58 21.63 -2.17
N ALA A 23 -2.40 21.59 -2.78
CA ALA A 23 -1.22 21.04 -2.11
C ALA A 23 -1.02 21.78 -0.76
N PRO A 24 -0.77 21.07 0.34
CA PRO A 24 -0.50 21.68 1.64
C PRO A 24 0.64 22.69 1.51
N SER A 25 0.43 23.89 2.06
CA SER A 25 1.46 24.93 2.11
C SER A 25 2.67 24.42 2.90
N PRO A 26 3.91 24.64 2.41
CA PRO A 26 5.09 24.06 3.03
C PRO A 26 5.42 24.81 4.33
N LYS A 27 4.85 24.35 5.45
CA LYS A 27 5.24 24.85 6.77
C LYS A 27 6.41 24.03 7.35
N HIS A 28 6.50 22.74 6.98
CA HIS A 28 7.55 21.79 7.43
C HIS A 28 7.87 20.69 6.40
N ALA A 29 7.68 20.93 5.10
CA ALA A 29 7.94 19.92 4.08
C ALA A 29 9.42 19.57 4.05
N LYS A 30 9.78 18.32 4.41
CA LYS A 30 11.12 17.79 4.11
C LYS A 30 11.34 17.93 2.61
N ARG A 31 12.49 18.49 2.23
CA ARG A 31 12.80 18.84 0.84
C ARG A 31 12.46 17.64 -0.06
N PRO A 32 11.62 17.81 -1.10
CA PRO A 32 11.42 16.75 -2.07
C PRO A 32 12.76 16.43 -2.71
N TRP A 33 12.97 15.16 -3.03
CA TRP A 33 14.15 14.69 -3.75
C TRP A 33 14.44 15.60 -4.93
N HIS A 34 15.61 16.26 -4.88
CA HIS A 34 16.23 16.82 -6.05
C HIS A 34 16.97 15.67 -6.73
N ASP A 35 16.57 15.42 -7.97
CA ASP A 35 17.37 14.89 -9.07
C ASP A 35 18.77 14.39 -8.67
N ALA A 36 18.84 13.10 -8.36
CA ALA A 36 20.08 12.35 -8.38
C ALA A 36 19.98 11.35 -9.53
N GLY A 37 19.99 11.86 -10.76
CA GLY A 37 20.13 11.04 -11.95
C GLY A 37 19.38 11.64 -13.12
N GLY A 38 20.09 12.52 -13.86
CA GLY A 38 19.64 13.07 -15.12
C GLY A 38 19.12 11.99 -16.07
N GLY A 39 17.80 11.88 -16.09
CA GLY A 39 17.04 11.10 -17.06
C GLY A 39 15.84 11.96 -17.39
N GLY A 40 15.94 12.70 -18.50
CA GLY A 40 14.94 13.66 -18.94
C GLY A 40 13.53 13.09 -18.82
N VAL A 41 12.75 13.68 -17.92
CA VAL A 41 11.30 13.45 -17.88
C VAL A 41 10.79 14.11 -19.16
N GLY A 42 10.57 13.29 -20.18
CA GLY A 42 10.04 13.73 -21.47
C GLY A 42 8.82 14.62 -21.24
N GLU A 43 8.88 15.80 -21.83
CA GLU A 43 7.83 16.79 -22.09
C GLU A 43 6.42 16.38 -21.60
N GLY A 44 6.22 16.37 -20.28
CA GLY A 44 4.94 16.11 -19.68
C GLY A 44 4.14 17.41 -19.64
N SER A 45 2.87 17.38 -20.05
CA SER A 45 1.97 18.54 -19.89
C SER A 45 2.08 19.08 -18.44
N PRO A 46 2.21 20.41 -18.25
CA PRO A 46 2.35 21.02 -16.93
C PRO A 46 1.21 20.62 -15.97
N GLU A 47 0.04 20.30 -16.52
CA GLU A 47 -1.13 19.82 -15.81
C GLU A 47 -0.93 18.43 -15.21
N VAL A 48 -0.27 17.52 -15.93
CA VAL A 48 0.04 16.16 -15.47
C VAL A 48 1.04 16.23 -14.31
N LEU A 49 2.07 17.07 -14.42
CA LEU A 49 3.04 17.30 -13.34
C LEU A 49 2.38 17.95 -12.12
N SER A 50 1.42 18.86 -12.33
CA SER A 50 0.62 19.46 -11.25
C SER A 50 -0.24 18.39 -10.54
N LEU A 51 -0.88 17.51 -11.29
CA LEU A 51 -1.68 16.40 -10.77
C LEU A 51 -0.82 15.46 -9.92
N GLN A 52 0.31 15.01 -10.48
CA GLN A 52 1.29 14.15 -9.80
C GLN A 52 1.71 14.76 -8.46
N ARG A 53 2.11 16.03 -8.44
CA ARG A 53 2.54 16.73 -7.23
C ARG A 53 1.42 16.85 -6.19
N ARG A 54 0.19 17.13 -6.61
CA ARG A 54 -0.96 17.23 -5.69
C ARG A 54 -1.28 15.89 -5.06
N LEU A 55 -1.32 14.82 -5.84
CA LEU A 55 -1.57 13.47 -5.31
C LEU A 55 -0.48 13.05 -4.31
N MET A 56 0.80 13.28 -4.65
CA MET A 56 1.92 13.00 -3.74
C MET A 56 1.81 13.80 -2.44
N ALA A 57 1.41 15.07 -2.51
CA ALA A 57 1.27 15.91 -1.32
C ALA A 57 0.09 15.48 -0.43
N VAL A 58 -1.03 15.04 -1.02
CA VAL A 58 -2.18 14.48 -0.27
C VAL A 58 -1.79 13.18 0.43
N VAL A 59 -1.14 12.26 -0.29
CA VAL A 59 -0.73 10.97 0.27
C VAL A 59 0.34 11.14 1.36
N SER A 60 1.28 12.06 1.17
CA SER A 60 2.30 12.36 2.19
C SER A 60 1.74 13.11 3.41
N GLY A 61 0.61 13.80 3.27
CA GLY A 61 -0.02 14.56 4.35
C GLY A 61 -0.85 13.70 5.31
N ASP A 62 -1.28 12.50 4.89
CA ASP A 62 -2.07 11.56 5.69
C ASP A 62 -1.33 10.22 5.87
N PRO A 63 -0.86 9.90 7.09
CA PRO A 63 -0.20 8.62 7.39
C PRO A 63 -1.03 7.38 7.01
N LYS A 64 -2.37 7.45 7.07
CA LYS A 64 -3.23 6.34 6.67
C LYS A 64 -3.19 6.12 5.16
N LEU A 65 -3.28 7.20 4.38
CA LEU A 65 -3.17 7.13 2.93
C LEU A 65 -1.78 6.66 2.50
N GLN A 66 -0.73 7.13 3.18
CA GLN A 66 0.63 6.68 2.92
C GLN A 66 0.79 5.16 3.16
N ALA A 67 0.21 4.62 4.23
CA ALA A 67 0.21 3.19 4.50
C ALA A 67 -0.55 2.38 3.43
N LEU A 68 -1.74 2.85 3.03
CA LEU A 68 -2.54 2.23 1.98
C LEU A 68 -1.82 2.23 0.63
N ALA A 69 -1.21 3.36 0.25
CA ALA A 69 -0.43 3.47 -0.98
C ALA A 69 0.78 2.50 -0.98
N ALA A 70 1.47 2.38 0.15
CA ALA A 70 2.57 1.44 0.30
C ALA A 70 2.11 -0.04 0.20
N ASP A 71 0.95 -0.36 0.75
CA ASP A 71 0.37 -1.71 0.66
C ASP A 71 -0.13 -2.03 -0.76
N ALA A 72 -0.74 -1.06 -1.44
CA ALA A 72 -1.13 -1.19 -2.86
C ALA A 72 0.09 -1.45 -3.74
N PHE A 73 1.18 -0.68 -3.58
CA PHE A 73 2.44 -0.90 -4.28
C PHE A 73 3.01 -2.31 -4.05
N ARG A 74 3.03 -2.79 -2.80
CA ARG A 74 3.49 -4.15 -2.47
C ARG A 74 2.60 -5.23 -3.08
N SER A 75 1.29 -5.00 -3.12
CA SER A 75 0.33 -5.91 -3.76
C SER A 75 0.58 -6.01 -5.26
N PHE A 76 0.79 -4.86 -5.91
CA PHE A 76 1.14 -4.78 -7.33
C PHE A 76 2.43 -5.54 -7.65
N LEU A 77 3.50 -5.33 -6.89
CA LEU A 77 4.77 -6.04 -7.11
C LEU A 77 4.64 -7.56 -6.95
N ARG A 78 3.86 -8.01 -5.96
CA ARG A 78 3.58 -9.45 -5.79
C ARG A 78 2.79 -10.01 -6.97
N ALA A 79 1.76 -9.30 -7.44
CA ALA A 79 1.00 -9.73 -8.60
C ALA A 79 1.88 -9.78 -9.87
N TYR A 80 2.72 -8.76 -10.08
CA TYR A 80 3.66 -8.67 -11.20
C TYR A 80 4.72 -9.78 -11.20
N ALA A 81 5.13 -10.28 -10.04
CA ALA A 81 6.13 -11.34 -9.95
C ALA A 81 5.61 -12.74 -10.32
N VAL A 82 4.28 -12.94 -10.36
CA VAL A 82 3.64 -14.27 -10.45
C VAL A 82 3.18 -14.61 -11.88
N HIS A 83 3.71 -13.92 -12.90
CA HIS A 83 3.36 -14.24 -14.28
C HIS A 83 3.73 -15.70 -14.67
N PRO A 84 2.87 -16.38 -15.45
CA PRO A 84 3.14 -17.70 -16.02
C PRO A 84 4.49 -17.76 -16.75
N SER A 85 5.13 -18.94 -16.77
CA SER A 85 6.47 -19.15 -17.33
C SER A 85 6.64 -18.62 -18.76
N HIS A 86 5.63 -18.78 -19.61
CA HIS A 86 5.62 -18.30 -20.99
C HIS A 86 5.58 -16.76 -21.12
N LEU A 87 5.16 -16.03 -20.09
CA LEU A 87 5.10 -14.56 -20.08
C LEU A 87 6.29 -13.90 -19.37
N LYS A 88 7.11 -14.67 -18.64
CA LYS A 88 8.31 -14.15 -17.95
C LYS A 88 9.34 -13.47 -18.87
N PRO A 89 9.53 -13.87 -20.14
CA PRO A 89 10.45 -13.17 -21.04
C PRO A 89 10.03 -11.72 -21.33
N ILE A 90 8.71 -11.45 -21.29
CA ILE A 90 8.10 -10.14 -21.54
C ILE A 90 8.03 -9.34 -20.23
N PHE A 91 7.49 -9.93 -19.16
CA PHE A 91 7.33 -9.27 -17.85
C PHE A 91 8.49 -9.58 -16.92
N ARG A 92 9.67 -9.03 -17.23
CA ARG A 92 10.87 -9.21 -16.40
C ARG A 92 10.86 -8.25 -15.22
N VAL A 93 10.70 -8.79 -14.01
CA VAL A 93 10.76 -8.01 -12.76
C VAL A 93 12.05 -7.19 -12.62
N LYS A 94 13.19 -7.74 -13.07
CA LYS A 94 14.49 -7.04 -13.01
C LYS A 94 14.58 -5.81 -13.93
N ALA A 95 13.77 -5.77 -14.99
CA ALA A 95 13.73 -4.64 -15.91
C ALA A 95 12.72 -3.56 -15.47
N LEU A 96 11.98 -3.80 -14.38
CA LEU A 96 10.97 -2.88 -13.88
C LEU A 96 11.61 -1.79 -13.00
N HIS A 97 11.51 -0.53 -13.42
CA HIS A 97 12.00 0.59 -12.62
C HIS A 97 11.04 0.87 -11.46
N LEU A 98 11.34 0.31 -10.29
CA LEU A 98 10.49 0.42 -9.09
C LEU A 98 10.21 1.87 -8.67
N GLY A 99 11.11 2.81 -8.99
CA GLY A 99 10.90 4.24 -8.73
C GLY A 99 9.73 4.82 -9.53
N HIS A 100 9.58 4.45 -10.81
CA HIS A 100 8.46 4.93 -11.62
C HIS A 100 7.14 4.32 -11.17
N VAL A 101 7.17 3.02 -10.83
CA VAL A 101 6.00 2.34 -10.30
C VAL A 101 5.56 2.95 -8.97
N ALA A 102 6.50 3.25 -8.06
CA ALA A 102 6.19 3.91 -6.80
C ALA A 102 5.56 5.29 -7.01
N ALA A 103 6.05 6.06 -8.00
CA ALA A 103 5.48 7.35 -8.36
C ALA A 103 4.01 7.25 -8.84
N SER A 104 3.62 6.16 -9.51
CA SER A 104 2.21 5.92 -9.88
C SER A 104 1.28 5.70 -8.69
N PHE A 105 1.81 5.27 -7.53
CA PHE A 105 1.08 5.19 -6.26
C PHE A 105 1.24 6.45 -5.39
N ALA A 106 1.77 7.54 -5.95
CA ALA A 106 2.03 8.80 -5.27
C ALA A 106 2.95 8.69 -4.03
N LEU A 107 3.84 7.68 -4.01
CA LEU A 107 4.82 7.48 -2.95
C LEU A 107 6.09 8.29 -3.23
N GLN A 108 6.57 9.03 -2.22
CA GLN A 108 7.88 9.71 -2.23
C GLN A 108 9.04 8.83 -1.72
N GLU A 109 8.73 7.76 -0.99
CA GLU A 109 9.72 6.92 -0.33
C GLU A 109 10.50 6.05 -1.33
N GLN A 110 11.81 5.94 -1.10
CA GLN A 110 12.68 5.09 -1.89
C GLN A 110 12.19 3.62 -1.79
N PRO A 111 12.09 2.85 -2.89
CA PRO A 111 11.56 1.48 -2.83
C PRO A 111 12.33 0.56 -1.87
N SER A 112 13.61 0.85 -1.60
CA SER A 112 14.44 0.24 -0.55
C SER A 112 13.86 0.44 0.85
N ALA A 113 13.31 1.61 1.17
CA ALA A 113 12.66 1.92 2.44
C ALA A 113 11.30 1.19 2.61
N LEU A 114 10.64 0.86 1.49
CA LEU A 114 9.34 0.16 1.50
C LEU A 114 9.46 -1.37 1.69
N GLY A 115 10.68 -1.91 1.60
CA GLY A 115 10.99 -3.34 1.74
C GLY A 115 10.72 -3.94 3.14
N GLY A 116 10.52 -3.09 4.16
CA GLY A 116 10.01 -3.51 5.45
C GLY A 116 8.53 -3.88 5.36
N SER A 117 8.23 -5.15 5.09
CA SER A 117 6.85 -5.62 4.94
C SER A 117 6.03 -5.43 6.23
N GLY A 118 5.15 -4.41 6.25
CA GLY A 118 4.09 -4.28 7.25
C GLY A 118 3.24 -5.55 7.35
N ALA A 119 3.05 -6.24 6.22
CA ALA A 119 2.41 -7.56 6.14
C ALA A 119 3.12 -8.66 6.96
N SER A 120 4.45 -8.63 7.10
CA SER A 120 5.17 -9.59 7.97
C SER A 120 4.95 -9.27 9.44
N LYS A 121 4.90 -7.98 9.81
CA LYS A 121 4.53 -7.55 11.17
C LYS A 121 3.08 -7.91 11.50
N GLU A 122 2.14 -7.65 10.61
CA GLU A 122 0.72 -8.02 10.77
C GLU A 122 0.54 -9.54 10.84
N ARG A 123 1.23 -10.31 9.98
CA ARG A 123 1.21 -11.78 10.04
C ARG A 123 1.83 -12.31 11.33
N LYS A 124 2.91 -11.70 11.83
CA LYS A 124 3.49 -12.02 13.14
C LYS A 124 2.52 -11.68 14.27
N ARG A 125 1.82 -10.54 14.21
CA ARG A 125 0.81 -10.14 15.20
C ARG A 125 -0.35 -11.12 15.25
N ARG A 126 -0.98 -11.41 14.11
CA ARG A 126 -2.05 -12.43 14.02
C ARG A 126 -1.61 -13.80 14.50
N LYS A 127 -0.38 -14.23 14.18
CA LYS A 127 0.16 -15.52 14.65
C LYS A 127 0.42 -15.52 16.17
N ALA A 128 0.83 -14.39 16.74
CA ALA A 128 1.01 -14.23 18.18
C ALA A 128 -0.33 -14.22 18.93
N GLU A 129 -1.32 -13.49 18.42
CA GLU A 129 -2.70 -13.47 18.96
C GLU A 129 -3.32 -14.88 18.94
N ALA A 130 -3.20 -15.60 17.82
CA ALA A 130 -3.70 -16.98 17.72
C ALA A 130 -3.05 -17.94 18.74
N ARG A 131 -1.74 -17.80 19.00
CA ARG A 131 -1.02 -18.60 20.01
C ARG A 131 -1.44 -18.26 21.44
N PHE A 132 -1.71 -16.99 21.72
CA PHE A 132 -2.18 -16.56 23.04
C PHE A 132 -3.58 -17.12 23.35
N GLU A 133 -4.47 -17.08 22.35
CA GLU A 133 -5.83 -17.63 22.43
C GLU A 133 -5.81 -19.16 22.68
N GLU A 134 -4.92 -19.87 21.97
CA GLU A 134 -4.71 -21.31 22.14
C GLU A 134 -4.21 -21.66 23.56
N ALA A 135 -3.21 -20.92 24.06
CA ALA A 135 -2.67 -21.11 25.40
C ALA A 135 -3.70 -20.82 26.51
N ALA A 136 -4.54 -19.79 26.33
CA ALA A 136 -5.61 -19.46 27.26
C ALA A 136 -6.69 -20.56 27.31
N ARG A 137 -7.07 -21.11 26.15
CA ARG A 137 -7.98 -22.27 26.06
C ARG A 137 -7.40 -23.51 26.74
N GLY A 138 -6.11 -23.80 26.57
CA GLY A 138 -5.42 -24.90 27.23
C GLY A 138 -5.46 -24.80 28.76
N LYS A 139 -5.13 -23.63 29.33
CA LYS A 139 -5.21 -23.38 30.77
C LYS A 139 -6.63 -23.53 31.33
N LYS A 140 -7.65 -23.08 30.59
CA LYS A 140 -9.05 -23.20 31.02
C LYS A 140 -9.51 -24.66 31.08
N LYS A 141 -9.11 -25.48 30.10
CA LYS A 141 -9.38 -26.93 30.10
C LYS A 141 -8.69 -27.66 31.25
N MET A 142 -7.42 -27.33 31.51
CA MET A 142 -6.65 -27.95 32.60
C MET A 142 -7.22 -27.59 33.98
N ARG A 143 -7.66 -26.33 34.17
CA ARG A 143 -8.36 -25.93 35.41
C ARG A 143 -9.71 -26.64 35.56
N ALA A 144 -10.45 -26.83 34.47
CA ALA A 144 -11.72 -27.56 34.49
C ALA A 144 -11.52 -29.05 34.83
N SER A 145 -10.51 -29.71 34.27
CA SER A 145 -10.23 -31.12 34.59
C SER A 145 -9.73 -31.29 36.03
N ALA A 146 -8.89 -30.38 36.54
CA ALA A 146 -8.46 -30.39 37.93
C ALA A 146 -9.64 -30.20 38.90
N ARG A 147 -10.61 -29.36 38.54
CA ARG A 147 -11.84 -29.15 39.33
C ARG A 147 -12.77 -30.37 39.31
N ALA A 148 -12.86 -31.06 38.17
CA ALA A 148 -13.62 -32.30 38.04
C ALA A 148 -12.97 -33.45 38.83
N ALA A 149 -11.65 -33.58 38.78
CA ALA A 149 -10.90 -34.58 39.55
C ALA A 149 -11.04 -34.37 41.07
N ALA A 150 -11.07 -33.11 41.54
CA ALA A 150 -11.30 -32.79 42.94
C ALA A 150 -12.74 -33.04 43.42
N ALA A 151 -13.72 -33.10 42.52
CA ALA A 151 -15.13 -33.33 42.84
C ALA A 151 -15.53 -34.83 42.84
N GLY A 152 -14.76 -35.70 42.18
CA GLY A 152 -15.05 -37.13 42.06
C GLY A 152 -14.44 -38.02 43.16
N GLY A 153 -13.70 -37.46 44.11
CA GLY A 153 -13.13 -38.18 45.24
C GLY A 153 -13.97 -38.03 46.50
N ARG A 154 -15.10 -38.74 46.59
CA ARG A 154 -15.87 -38.99 47.82
C ARG A 154 -16.50 -40.37 47.76
#